data_AF-A0A5C8BNK0-F1
#
_entry.id   AF-A0A5C8BNK0-F1
#
_cell.length_a   1.000
_cell.length_b   1.000
_cell.length_c   1.000
_cell.angle_alpha   90.00
_cell.angle_beta   90.00
_cell.angle_gamma   90.00
#
_symmetry.space_group_name_H-M   'P 1'
#
loop_
_entity.id
_entity.type
_entity.pdbx_description
1 polymer ?
#
loop_
_entity_poly.entity_id
_entity_poly.type
_entity_poly.pdbx_seq_one_letter_code
_entity_poly.pdbx_strand_id
1 'polypeptide(L)'
;MQEEMSNSQSVLSWMASERLYEEYLFFYILIIVFWGAVGLFSFGFELSGYSLQQNLFFNFIWFLILAFAMAYTPFWYRLVFGSKARLQRRSEEIHQKIEKIEDPIKREAIKQHIANDGGLPPRKLQKWSLIFLGWCALFELFFISAWVKDLTLIWQPFWIQWIIDWMTANLNLPPLNIDRKFFLLDLEGSVFEKQFVNEQAFLASPLGDVALVFQFWRALIFFPILTALIILLWKPIDWLGMTRLDPRYINGVGKFLWCSVISLFMPIFLWGGVLGLLQVTDSLVLMALSKSMWLENFYLNAMFILIIFSLKIFVGWLHFWQRIFHHKSH
;
A
#
# COMPACT_ATOMS: atom_id res chain seq x y z
N MET A 1 -14.70 -12.06 -31.90
CA MET A 1 -14.55 -12.63 -30.54
C MET A 1 -13.27 -13.47 -30.33
N GLN A 2 -13.05 -14.60 -31.00
CA GLN A 2 -11.80 -15.39 -30.84
C GLN A 2 -10.56 -14.68 -31.43
N GLU A 3 -10.69 -14.00 -32.57
CA GLU A 3 -9.62 -13.18 -33.16
C GLU A 3 -9.32 -11.88 -32.39
N GLU A 4 -10.32 -11.29 -31.75
CA GLU A 4 -10.13 -10.10 -30.89
C GLU A 4 -9.38 -10.44 -29.60
N MET A 5 -9.65 -11.60 -29.00
CA MET A 5 -8.87 -12.11 -27.87
C MET A 5 -7.42 -12.43 -28.27
N SER A 6 -7.20 -12.96 -29.47
CA SER A 6 -5.87 -13.29 -30.00
C SER A 6 -5.02 -12.04 -30.25
N ASN A 7 -5.57 -11.00 -30.89
CA ASN A 7 -4.87 -9.73 -31.13
C ASN A 7 -4.65 -8.93 -29.83
N SER A 8 -5.62 -8.94 -28.90
CA SER A 8 -5.46 -8.34 -27.57
C SER A 8 -4.28 -8.96 -26.80
N GLN A 9 -4.17 -10.29 -26.82
CA GLN A 9 -3.07 -11.01 -26.19
C GLN A 9 -1.71 -10.75 -26.86
N SER A 10 -1.66 -10.59 -28.19
CA SER A 10 -0.39 -10.30 -28.89
C SER A 10 0.14 -8.88 -28.61
N VAL A 11 -0.78 -7.94 -28.39
CA VAL A 11 -0.44 -6.54 -28.07
C VAL A 11 -0.02 -6.42 -26.61
N LEU A 12 -0.70 -7.13 -25.70
CA LEU A 12 -0.31 -7.24 -24.30
C LEU A 12 1.04 -7.96 -24.12
N SER A 13 1.32 -9.01 -24.90
CA SER A 13 2.61 -9.71 -24.87
C SER A 13 3.74 -8.84 -25.43
N TRP A 14 3.46 -8.07 -26.47
CA TRP A 14 4.42 -7.11 -27.03
C TRP A 14 4.74 -5.96 -26.05
N MET A 15 3.74 -5.34 -25.43
CA MET A 15 3.95 -4.32 -24.38
C MET A 15 4.64 -4.87 -23.13
N ALA A 16 4.36 -6.13 -22.76
CA ALA A 16 5.04 -6.81 -21.66
C ALA A 16 6.51 -7.12 -21.99
N SER A 17 6.83 -7.42 -23.25
CA SER A 17 8.20 -7.72 -23.71
C SER A 17 9.17 -6.53 -23.64
N GLU A 18 8.66 -5.30 -23.71
CA GLU A 18 9.47 -4.07 -23.75
C GLU A 18 9.85 -3.52 -22.36
N ARG A 19 9.37 -4.13 -21.26
CA ARG A 19 9.71 -3.77 -19.85
C ARG A 19 9.52 -2.30 -19.45
N LEU A 20 8.87 -1.49 -20.29
CA LEU A 20 8.58 -0.07 -20.04
C LEU A 20 7.87 0.15 -18.71
N TYR A 21 6.98 -0.76 -18.33
CA TYR A 21 6.28 -0.74 -17.05
C TYR A 21 7.25 -0.74 -15.85
N GLU A 22 8.26 -1.59 -15.86
CA GLU A 22 9.23 -1.73 -14.77
C GLU A 22 10.08 -0.47 -14.63
N GLU A 23 10.57 0.04 -15.76
CA GLU A 23 11.37 1.27 -15.78
C GLU A 23 10.55 2.46 -15.25
N TYR A 24 9.30 2.62 -15.70
CA TYR A 24 8.41 3.67 -15.19
C TYR A 24 8.15 3.54 -13.69
N LEU A 25 7.78 2.35 -13.21
CA LEU A 25 7.50 2.12 -11.80
C LEU A 25 8.74 2.41 -10.94
N PHE A 26 9.92 2.00 -11.40
CA PHE A 26 11.19 2.25 -10.70
C PHE A 26 11.48 3.74 -10.54
N PHE A 27 11.39 4.54 -11.61
CA PHE A 27 11.63 5.99 -11.49
C PHE A 27 10.59 6.69 -10.63
N TYR A 28 9.33 6.25 -10.69
CA TYR A 28 8.27 6.82 -9.87
C TYR A 28 8.47 6.48 -8.38
N ILE A 29 8.88 5.25 -8.07
CA ILE A 29 9.29 4.84 -6.72
C ILE A 29 10.44 5.74 -6.25
N LEU A 30 11.48 5.94 -7.06
CA LEU A 30 12.61 6.79 -6.69
C LEU A 30 12.18 8.22 -6.36
N ILE A 31 11.29 8.82 -7.16
CA ILE A 31 10.79 10.17 -6.90
C ILE A 31 10.00 10.21 -5.58
N ILE A 32 9.16 9.21 -5.32
CA ILE A 32 8.40 9.13 -4.06
C ILE A 32 9.33 8.92 -2.87
N VAL A 33 10.31 8.03 -2.97
CA VAL A 33 11.33 7.80 -1.93
C VAL A 33 12.14 9.07 -1.67
N PHE A 34 12.52 9.80 -2.72
CA PHE A 34 13.22 11.08 -2.57
C PHE A 34 12.39 12.09 -1.77
N TRP A 35 11.14 12.33 -2.17
CA TRP A 35 10.27 13.26 -1.45
C TRP A 35 9.90 12.77 -0.05
N GLY A 36 9.82 11.45 0.15
CA GLY A 36 9.63 10.83 1.46
C GLY A 36 10.83 11.09 2.37
N ALA A 37 12.05 10.97 1.85
CA ALA A 37 13.27 11.30 2.57
C ALA A 37 13.34 12.80 2.91
N VAL A 38 12.95 13.69 1.99
CA VAL A 38 12.82 15.13 2.28
C VAL A 38 11.86 15.33 3.46
N GLY A 39 10.69 14.68 3.47
CA GLY A 39 9.75 14.73 4.59
C GLY A 39 10.35 14.24 5.90
N LEU A 40 11.05 13.10 5.88
CA LEU A 40 11.74 12.53 7.05
C LEU A 40 12.70 13.54 7.70
N PHE A 41 13.50 14.27 6.91
CA PHE A 41 14.47 15.22 7.45
C PHE A 41 13.88 16.60 7.78
N SER A 42 12.79 17.00 7.13
CA SER A 42 12.25 18.36 7.25
C SER A 42 11.06 18.50 8.21
N PHE A 43 10.26 17.46 8.46
CA PHE A 43 9.15 17.56 9.40
C PHE A 43 9.60 17.75 10.86
N GLY A 44 8.78 18.47 11.62
CA GLY A 44 9.04 18.79 13.03
C GLY A 44 9.86 20.05 13.21
N PHE A 45 9.92 20.92 12.19
CA PHE A 45 10.61 22.21 12.32
C PHE A 45 9.79 23.17 13.18
N GLU A 46 10.49 24.04 13.90
CA GLU A 46 9.89 25.07 14.75
C GLU A 46 10.44 26.44 14.36
N LEU A 47 9.53 27.37 14.06
CA LEU A 47 9.86 28.75 13.83
C LEU A 47 9.80 29.50 15.17
N SER A 48 10.88 30.22 15.48
CA SER A 48 10.95 31.03 16.69
C SER A 48 9.88 32.14 16.67
N GLY A 49 9.22 32.35 17.81
CA GLY A 49 8.15 33.34 17.95
C GLY A 49 6.74 32.83 17.63
N TYR A 50 6.57 31.57 17.23
CA TYR A 50 5.26 30.95 16.98
C TYR A 50 4.89 29.90 18.04
N SER A 51 3.59 29.75 18.30
CA SER A 51 3.05 28.70 19.17
C SER A 51 3.19 27.32 18.54
N LEU A 52 3.10 26.25 19.36
CA LEU A 52 3.15 24.87 18.87
C LEU A 52 2.07 24.57 17.82
N GLN A 53 0.86 25.12 17.99
CA GLN A 53 -0.26 24.94 17.06
C GLN A 53 0.00 25.64 15.71
N GLN A 54 0.61 26.83 15.73
CA GLN A 54 1.03 27.52 14.51
C GLN A 54 2.16 26.77 13.81
N ASN A 55 3.14 26.25 14.55
CA ASN A 55 4.20 25.41 14.00
C ASN A 55 3.65 24.11 13.38
N LEU A 56 2.66 23.47 14.02
CA LEU A 56 1.93 22.35 13.46
C LEU A 56 1.25 22.73 12.13
N PHE A 57 0.60 23.89 12.08
CA PHE A 57 -0.02 24.39 10.85
C PHE A 57 1.00 24.63 9.72
N PHE A 58 2.17 25.19 10.02
CA PHE A 58 3.23 25.34 9.02
C PHE A 58 3.78 23.99 8.54
N ASN A 59 3.96 23.03 9.45
CA ASN A 59 4.34 21.67 9.08
C ASN A 59 3.26 21.00 8.22
N PHE A 60 1.98 21.29 8.47
CA PHE A 60 0.87 20.78 7.66
C PHE A 60 0.89 21.37 6.25
N ILE A 61 1.12 22.68 6.10
CA ILE A 61 1.32 23.30 4.78
C ILE A 61 2.51 22.65 4.07
N TRP A 62 3.62 22.43 4.78
CA TRP A 62 4.79 21.78 4.23
C TRP A 62 4.50 20.34 3.78
N PHE A 63 3.74 19.59 4.57
CA PHE A 63 3.24 18.26 4.20
C PHE A 63 2.45 18.31 2.88
N LEU A 64 1.54 19.27 2.71
CA LEU A 64 0.77 19.43 1.47
C LEU A 64 1.66 19.76 0.27
N ILE A 65 2.69 20.60 0.45
CA ILE A 65 3.66 20.92 -0.60
C ILE A 65 4.42 19.66 -1.04
N LEU A 66 4.90 18.86 -0.08
CA LEU A 66 5.59 17.60 -0.37
C LEU A 66 4.67 16.57 -1.04
N ALA A 67 3.42 16.46 -0.57
CA ALA A 67 2.42 15.59 -1.19
C ALA A 67 2.14 15.99 -2.64
N PHE A 68 2.00 17.29 -2.92
CA PHE A 68 1.83 17.81 -4.27
C PHE A 68 3.08 17.54 -5.14
N ALA A 69 4.28 17.74 -4.59
CA ALA A 69 5.54 17.44 -5.27
C ALA A 69 5.63 15.95 -5.66
N MET A 70 5.24 15.03 -4.78
CA MET A 70 5.18 13.58 -5.09
C MET A 70 4.26 13.27 -6.27
N ALA A 71 3.10 13.92 -6.34
CA ALA A 71 2.11 13.66 -7.40
C ALA A 71 2.56 14.17 -8.79
N TYR A 72 3.43 15.18 -8.81
CA TYR A 72 3.93 15.81 -10.03
C TYR A 72 5.16 15.09 -10.64
N THR A 73 5.15 13.75 -10.59
CA THR A 73 6.22 12.86 -11.06
C THR A 73 6.71 13.15 -12.50
N PRO A 74 5.85 13.46 -13.49
CA PRO A 74 6.30 13.76 -14.86
C PRO A 74 7.17 15.02 -14.97
N PHE A 75 6.99 15.99 -14.08
CA PHE A 75 7.84 17.18 -14.05
C PHE A 75 9.24 16.83 -13.55
N TRP A 76 9.34 16.12 -12.42
CA TRP A 76 10.61 15.69 -11.84
C TRP A 76 11.38 14.79 -12.81
N TYR A 77 10.69 13.86 -13.46
CA TYR A 77 11.31 13.01 -14.47
C TYR A 77 11.91 13.81 -15.64
N ARG A 78 11.17 14.79 -16.17
CA ARG A 78 11.67 15.67 -17.24
C ARG A 78 12.78 16.60 -16.78
N LEU A 79 12.75 17.05 -15.53
CA LEU A 79 13.79 17.91 -14.96
C LEU A 79 15.11 17.16 -14.80
N VAL A 80 15.07 15.91 -14.32
CA VAL A 80 16.27 15.10 -14.07
C VAL A 80 16.84 14.46 -15.34
N PHE A 81 15.97 13.94 -16.22
CA PHE A 81 16.38 13.17 -17.40
C PHE A 81 16.23 13.92 -18.73
N GLY A 82 15.67 15.14 -18.70
CA GLY A 82 15.42 15.97 -19.89
C GLY A 82 14.19 15.56 -20.70
N SER A 83 13.79 16.42 -21.65
CA SER A 83 12.67 16.15 -22.59
C SER A 83 12.98 15.05 -23.61
N LYS A 84 14.25 14.65 -23.74
CA LYS A 84 14.73 13.55 -24.59
C LYS A 84 14.96 12.24 -23.81
N ALA A 85 14.40 12.15 -22.61
CA ALA A 85 14.58 11.00 -21.73
C ALA A 85 14.11 9.69 -22.38
N ARG A 86 14.80 8.59 -22.03
CA ARG A 86 14.59 7.24 -22.56
C ARG A 86 13.12 6.82 -22.56
N LEU A 87 12.38 7.11 -21.49
CA LEU A 87 10.98 6.72 -21.36
C LEU A 87 10.05 7.50 -22.29
N GLN A 88 10.31 8.79 -22.46
CA GLN A 88 9.51 9.64 -23.35
C GLN A 88 9.75 9.26 -24.82
N ARG A 89 11.01 9.09 -25.22
CA ARG A 89 11.36 8.58 -26.57
C ARG A 89 10.72 7.24 -26.87
N ARG A 90 10.81 6.26 -25.95
CA ARG A 90 10.15 4.97 -26.16
C ARG A 90 8.64 5.09 -26.25
N SER A 91 8.02 5.95 -25.45
CA SER A 91 6.57 6.16 -25.54
C SER A 91 6.16 6.73 -26.89
N GLU A 92 6.94 7.67 -27.44
CA GLU A 92 6.74 8.27 -28.77
C GLU A 92 7.01 7.25 -29.88
N GLU A 93 8.08 6.47 -29.80
CA GLU A 93 8.39 5.38 -30.73
C GLU A 93 7.28 4.34 -30.80
N ILE A 94 6.65 4.02 -29.67
CA ILE A 94 5.53 3.07 -29.65
C ILE A 94 4.27 3.69 -30.27
N HIS A 95 3.97 4.96 -29.99
CA HIS A 95 2.89 5.66 -30.68
C HIS A 95 3.09 5.63 -32.20
N GLN A 96 4.31 5.90 -32.66
CA GLN A 96 4.67 5.82 -34.07
C GLN A 96 4.55 4.39 -34.63
N LYS A 97 4.94 3.35 -33.87
CA LYS A 97 4.76 1.96 -34.29
C LYS A 97 3.28 1.59 -34.42
N ILE A 98 2.42 2.09 -33.53
CA ILE A 98 0.96 1.88 -33.59
C ILE A 98 0.37 2.58 -34.82
N GLU A 99 0.81 3.80 -35.12
CA GLU A 99 0.36 4.54 -36.31
C GLU A 99 0.80 3.90 -37.62
N LYS A 100 1.87 3.11 -37.61
CA LYS A 100 2.37 2.36 -38.78
C LYS A 100 1.67 1.01 -39.02
N ILE A 101 0.74 0.58 -38.16
CA ILE A 101 -0.01 -0.68 -38.34
C ILE A 101 -0.97 -0.53 -39.53
N GLU A 102 -0.73 -1.19 -40.65
CA GLU A 102 -1.52 -1.07 -41.89
C GLU A 102 -3.01 -1.41 -41.71
N ASP A 103 -3.33 -2.37 -40.83
CA ASP A 103 -4.71 -2.78 -40.55
C ASP A 103 -5.43 -1.75 -39.64
N PRO A 104 -6.46 -1.03 -40.15
CA PRO A 104 -7.14 0.01 -39.40
C PRO A 104 -7.98 -0.54 -38.25
N ILE A 105 -8.51 -1.76 -38.35
CA ILE A 105 -9.34 -2.38 -37.31
C ILE A 105 -8.43 -2.76 -36.13
N LYS A 106 -7.27 -3.37 -36.41
CA LYS A 106 -6.28 -3.67 -35.37
C LYS A 106 -5.72 -2.41 -34.73
N ARG A 107 -5.42 -1.39 -35.54
CA ARG A 107 -4.92 -0.09 -35.04
C ARG A 107 -5.89 0.55 -34.05
N GLU A 108 -7.19 0.59 -34.40
CA GLU A 108 -8.20 1.23 -33.57
C GLU A 108 -8.52 0.40 -32.31
N ALA A 109 -8.54 -0.93 -32.43
CA ALA A 109 -8.66 -1.82 -31.27
C ALA A 109 -7.47 -1.65 -30.29
N ILE A 110 -6.25 -1.46 -30.81
CA ILE A 110 -5.06 -1.20 -29.99
C ILE A 110 -5.15 0.17 -29.34
N LYS A 111 -5.55 1.22 -30.08
CA LYS A 111 -5.76 2.55 -29.52
C LYS A 111 -6.86 2.58 -28.46
N GLN A 112 -7.97 1.88 -28.66
CA GLN A 112 -9.03 1.74 -27.67
C GLN A 112 -8.58 0.93 -26.46
N HIS A 113 -7.84 -0.17 -26.65
CA HIS A 113 -7.29 -0.94 -25.54
C HIS A 113 -6.32 -0.08 -24.72
N ILE A 114 -5.45 0.69 -25.39
CA ILE A 114 -4.55 1.65 -24.74
C ILE A 114 -5.35 2.76 -24.06
N ALA A 115 -6.36 3.36 -24.69
CA ALA A 115 -7.17 4.42 -24.10
C ALA A 115 -7.98 3.95 -22.88
N ASN A 116 -8.55 2.74 -22.94
CA ASN A 116 -9.31 2.12 -21.87
C ASN A 116 -8.40 1.64 -20.71
N ASP A 117 -7.18 1.18 -21.00
CA ASP A 117 -6.17 0.86 -19.99
C ASP A 117 -5.37 2.10 -19.51
N GLY A 118 -5.69 3.30 -20.03
CA GLY A 118 -5.18 4.58 -19.52
C GLY A 118 -3.90 5.14 -20.18
N GLY A 119 -3.57 4.70 -21.39
CA GLY A 119 -2.41 5.15 -22.19
C GLY A 119 -1.26 4.15 -22.20
N LEU A 120 -0.25 4.42 -23.05
CA LEU A 120 1.07 3.81 -22.89
C LEU A 120 1.63 4.18 -21.51
N PRO A 121 2.43 3.30 -20.89
CA PRO A 121 2.66 3.31 -19.45
C PRO A 121 3.16 4.66 -18.90
N PRO A 122 2.82 4.99 -17.64
CA PRO A 122 2.08 4.16 -16.69
C PRO A 122 0.55 4.32 -16.77
N ARG A 123 -0.19 3.22 -16.55
CA ARG A 123 -1.66 3.25 -16.40
C ARG A 123 -2.01 4.20 -15.26
N LYS A 124 -2.92 5.15 -15.49
CA LYS A 124 -3.29 6.20 -14.51
C LYS A 124 -3.53 5.64 -13.10
N LEU A 125 -4.22 4.51 -13.00
CA LEU A 125 -4.55 3.84 -11.73
C LEU A 125 -3.31 3.44 -10.92
N GLN A 126 -2.29 2.86 -11.58
CA GLN A 126 -1.06 2.40 -10.92
C GLN A 126 -0.22 3.58 -10.43
N LYS A 127 -0.09 4.62 -11.27
CA LYS A 127 0.56 5.87 -10.87
C LYS A 127 -0.06 6.43 -9.59
N TRP A 128 -1.38 6.58 -9.56
CA TRP A 128 -2.08 7.14 -8.40
C TRP A 128 -2.05 6.20 -7.20
N SER A 129 -2.06 4.88 -7.40
CA SER A 129 -1.88 3.91 -6.33
C SER A 129 -0.52 4.08 -5.65
N LEU A 130 0.55 4.27 -6.43
CA LEU A 130 1.88 4.49 -5.88
C LEU A 130 2.01 5.82 -5.15
N ILE A 131 1.47 6.91 -5.74
CA ILE A 131 1.43 8.23 -5.10
C ILE A 131 0.66 8.15 -3.77
N PHE A 132 -0.47 7.46 -3.75
CA PHE A 132 -1.29 7.26 -2.55
C PHE A 132 -0.51 6.56 -1.43
N LEU A 133 0.26 5.51 -1.74
CA LEU A 133 1.13 4.84 -0.76
C LEU A 133 2.20 5.79 -0.22
N GLY A 134 2.80 6.60 -1.10
CA GLY A 134 3.73 7.65 -0.71
C GLY A 134 3.12 8.68 0.24
N TRP A 135 1.89 9.12 -0.05
CA TRP A 135 1.15 10.05 0.81
C TRP A 135 0.80 9.44 2.17
N CYS A 136 0.45 8.15 2.24
CA CYS A 136 0.20 7.48 3.51
C CYS A 136 1.47 7.49 4.38
N ALA A 137 2.61 7.07 3.82
CA ALA A 137 3.88 7.10 4.54
C ALA A 137 4.30 8.53 4.94
N LEU A 138 4.11 9.49 4.04
CA LEU A 138 4.40 10.90 4.32
C LEU A 138 3.51 11.46 5.45
N PHE A 139 2.24 11.07 5.50
CA PHE A 139 1.33 11.47 6.57
C PHE A 139 1.76 10.86 7.91
N GLU A 140 2.14 9.58 7.95
CA GLU A 140 2.66 8.97 9.17
C GLU A 140 3.89 9.71 9.69
N LEU A 141 4.83 10.07 8.79
CA LEU A 141 5.98 10.89 9.13
C LEU A 141 5.58 12.28 9.65
N PHE A 142 4.60 12.94 9.02
CA PHE A 142 4.07 14.21 9.50
C PHE A 142 3.46 14.07 10.91
N PHE A 143 2.65 13.03 11.13
CA PHE A 143 2.00 12.76 12.41
C PHE A 143 3.03 12.62 13.54
N ILE A 144 4.00 11.71 13.40
CA ILE A 144 4.98 11.42 14.46
C ILE A 144 5.99 12.54 14.69
N SER A 145 6.19 13.42 13.70
CA SER A 145 7.26 14.43 13.74
C SER A 145 6.77 15.82 14.08
N ALA A 146 5.53 16.14 13.70
CA ALA A 146 4.99 17.49 13.83
C ALA A 146 3.73 17.54 14.68
N TRP A 147 2.86 16.52 14.63
CA TRP A 147 1.62 16.49 15.42
C TRP A 147 1.85 15.96 16.84
N VAL A 148 2.80 15.03 16.99
CA VAL A 148 3.23 14.51 18.29
C VAL A 148 4.47 15.28 18.75
N LYS A 149 4.44 15.79 19.99
CA LYS A 149 5.60 16.37 20.67
C LYS A 149 5.63 15.94 22.13
N ASP A 150 6.81 15.56 22.61
CA ASP A 150 7.00 15.06 23.98
C ASP A 150 6.00 13.95 24.35
N LEU A 151 5.71 13.06 23.40
CA LEU A 151 4.74 11.95 23.52
C LEU A 151 3.28 12.38 23.74
N THR A 152 2.96 13.64 23.41
CA THR A 152 1.61 14.20 23.51
C THR A 152 1.15 14.76 22.16
N LEU A 153 -0.16 14.80 21.92
CA LEU A 153 -0.72 15.45 20.73
C LEU A 153 -0.75 16.97 20.93
N ILE A 154 -0.10 17.71 20.04
CA ILE A 154 -0.06 19.18 20.08
C ILE A 154 -1.47 19.79 19.89
N TRP A 155 -2.31 19.12 19.09
CA TRP A 155 -3.64 19.58 18.76
C TRP A 155 -4.65 18.43 18.86
N GLN A 156 -5.60 18.56 19.80
CA GLN A 156 -6.67 17.60 20.07
C GLN A 156 -8.04 18.30 19.98
N PRO A 157 -8.57 18.52 18.77
CA PRO A 157 -9.94 18.99 18.59
C PRO A 157 -10.97 17.93 19.02
N PHE A 158 -12.23 18.31 19.16
CA PHE A 158 -13.31 17.43 19.66
C PHE A 158 -13.41 16.08 18.92
N TRP A 159 -13.14 16.05 17.61
CA TRP A 159 -13.23 14.84 16.81
C TRP A 159 -12.08 13.86 17.08
N ILE A 160 -10.93 14.34 17.56
CA ILE A 160 -9.83 13.47 18.04
C ILE A 160 -10.29 12.74 19.30
N GLN A 161 -10.96 13.44 20.22
CA GLN A 161 -11.52 12.79 21.41
C GLN A 161 -12.52 11.69 21.03
N TRP A 162 -13.38 11.94 20.04
CA TRP A 162 -14.31 10.92 19.55
C TRP A 162 -13.61 9.69 18.98
N ILE A 163 -12.47 9.87 18.31
CA ILE A 163 -11.64 8.76 17.83
C ILE A 163 -11.06 7.97 19.01
N ILE A 164 -10.50 8.66 20.00
CA ILE A 164 -9.93 8.04 21.20
C ILE A 164 -10.99 7.24 21.95
N ASP A 165 -12.17 7.83 22.17
CA ASP A 165 -13.30 7.19 22.84
C ASP A 165 -13.78 5.95 22.05
N TRP A 166 -13.90 6.07 20.73
CA TRP A 166 -14.30 4.96 19.86
C TRP A 166 -13.28 3.82 19.88
N MET A 167 -11.98 4.13 19.77
CA MET A 167 -10.91 3.14 19.83
C MET A 167 -10.91 2.43 21.19
N THR A 168 -11.03 3.18 22.28
CA THR A 168 -11.07 2.64 23.66
C THR A 168 -12.28 1.71 23.85
N ALA A 169 -13.45 2.09 23.33
CA ALA A 169 -14.64 1.24 23.38
C ALA A 169 -14.44 -0.09 22.62
N ASN A 170 -13.73 -0.06 21.49
CA ASN A 170 -13.47 -1.20 20.61
C ASN A 170 -12.17 -1.97 20.92
N LEU A 171 -11.50 -1.63 22.03
CA LEU A 171 -10.29 -2.28 22.50
C LEU A 171 -10.56 -3.38 23.50
N ASN A 172 -10.05 -4.57 23.21
CA ASN A 172 -10.04 -5.69 24.12
C ASN A 172 -8.86 -5.57 25.09
N LEU A 173 -9.14 -5.78 26.37
CA LEU A 173 -8.19 -5.63 27.46
C LEU A 173 -8.12 -6.94 28.26
N PRO A 174 -6.92 -7.45 28.59
CA PRO A 174 -6.75 -8.53 29.54
C PRO A 174 -7.36 -8.16 30.91
N PRO A 175 -7.82 -9.14 31.72
CA PRO A 175 -7.99 -10.56 31.41
C PRO A 175 -9.37 -10.88 30.81
N LEU A 176 -10.25 -9.88 30.67
CA LEU A 176 -11.68 -10.06 30.40
C LEU A 176 -12.01 -10.27 28.91
N ASN A 177 -10.99 -10.47 28.06
CA ASN A 177 -11.04 -10.69 26.61
C ASN A 177 -12.46 -10.97 26.08
N ILE A 178 -13.17 -9.89 25.72
CA ILE A 178 -14.53 -9.95 25.19
C ILE A 178 -14.42 -10.26 23.69
N ASP A 179 -14.95 -11.40 23.26
CA ASP A 179 -14.85 -11.96 21.89
C ASP A 179 -15.38 -11.08 20.73
N ARG A 180 -15.83 -9.85 20.99
CA ARG A 180 -16.50 -8.98 20.01
C ARG A 180 -15.78 -7.68 19.69
N LYS A 181 -14.59 -7.47 20.25
CA LYS A 181 -13.83 -6.23 20.06
C LYS A 181 -12.82 -6.39 18.91
N PHE A 182 -12.62 -5.31 18.16
CA PHE A 182 -11.83 -5.32 16.91
C PHE A 182 -10.33 -5.22 17.16
N PHE A 183 -9.94 -4.53 18.23
CA PHE A 183 -8.56 -4.27 18.58
C PHE A 183 -8.21 -5.04 19.85
N LEU A 184 -6.96 -5.48 19.96
CA LEU A 184 -6.39 -6.05 21.17
C LEU A 184 -5.26 -5.12 21.61
N LEU A 185 -5.24 -4.77 22.89
CA LEU A 185 -4.08 -4.17 23.55
C LEU A 185 -3.64 -5.14 24.63
N ASP A 186 -2.41 -5.60 24.54
CA ASP A 186 -1.78 -6.47 25.52
C ASP A 186 -0.38 -5.91 25.77
N LEU A 187 -0.11 -5.48 27.01
CA LEU A 187 1.20 -4.97 27.40
C LEU A 187 2.12 -6.07 27.92
N GLU A 188 1.65 -7.31 28.06
CA GLU A 188 2.47 -8.42 28.54
C GLU A 188 3.63 -8.71 27.57
N GLY A 189 4.87 -8.69 28.06
CA GLY A 189 6.08 -8.86 27.24
C GLY A 189 6.49 -7.62 26.44
N SER A 190 5.78 -6.50 26.61
CA SER A 190 6.07 -5.24 25.93
C SER A 190 7.21 -4.44 26.55
N VAL A 191 7.75 -3.49 25.78
CA VAL A 191 8.66 -2.47 26.33
C VAL A 191 7.93 -1.55 27.32
N PHE A 192 6.61 -1.44 27.20
CA PHE A 192 5.74 -0.60 28.04
C PHE A 192 5.32 -1.27 29.35
N GLU A 193 5.48 -2.58 29.48
CA GLU A 193 5.17 -3.36 30.69
C GLU A 193 5.90 -2.82 31.93
N LYS A 194 7.14 -2.35 31.72
CA LYS A 194 7.96 -1.76 32.79
C LYS A 194 7.60 -0.30 33.09
N GLN A 195 6.88 0.35 32.20
CA GLN A 195 6.55 1.79 32.28
C GLN A 195 5.15 2.03 32.84
N PHE A 196 4.21 1.12 32.57
CA PHE A 196 2.82 1.23 33.02
C PHE A 196 2.44 0.05 33.89
N VAL A 197 1.67 0.33 34.96
CA VAL A 197 1.22 -0.70 35.91
C VAL A 197 0.24 -1.68 35.26
N ASN A 198 -0.56 -1.22 34.28
CA ASN A 198 -1.50 -2.01 33.50
C ASN A 198 -1.94 -1.25 32.23
N GLU A 199 -2.71 -1.92 31.36
CA GLU A 199 -3.24 -1.37 30.11
C GLU A 199 -4.12 -0.13 30.33
N GLN A 200 -4.85 -0.07 31.44
CA GLN A 200 -5.69 1.08 31.77
C GLN A 200 -4.85 2.32 32.07
N ALA A 201 -3.73 2.16 32.77
CA ALA A 201 -2.79 3.24 33.04
C ALA A 201 -2.12 3.74 31.75
N PHE A 202 -1.85 2.84 30.80
CA PHE A 202 -1.39 3.23 29.46
C PHE A 202 -2.45 4.04 28.70
N LEU A 203 -3.70 3.56 28.66
CA LEU A 203 -4.80 4.26 27.99
C LEU A 203 -5.14 5.61 28.61
N ALA A 204 -4.92 5.78 29.92
CA ALA A 204 -5.11 7.06 30.60
C ALA A 204 -3.94 8.04 30.39
N SER A 205 -2.86 7.62 29.73
CA SER A 205 -1.69 8.45 29.50
C SER A 205 -1.79 9.22 28.17
N PRO A 206 -1.11 10.38 28.04
CA PRO A 206 -1.02 11.11 26.77
C PRO A 206 -0.44 10.27 25.62
N LEU A 207 0.43 9.31 25.95
CA LEU A 207 0.99 8.38 24.97
C LEU A 207 -0.07 7.41 24.46
N GLY A 208 -0.99 6.99 25.33
CA GLY A 208 -2.18 6.21 24.97
C GLY A 208 -2.98 6.92 23.89
N ASP A 209 -3.30 8.20 24.07
CA ASP A 209 -4.03 9.00 23.08
C ASP A 209 -3.33 9.02 21.72
N VAL A 210 -2.01 9.25 21.71
CA VAL A 210 -1.19 9.24 20.49
C VAL A 210 -1.28 7.88 19.79
N ALA A 211 -1.13 6.80 20.54
CA ALA A 211 -1.16 5.43 20.02
C ALA A 211 -2.54 5.08 19.41
N LEU A 212 -3.62 5.45 20.09
CA LEU A 212 -4.98 5.18 19.63
C LEU A 212 -5.30 5.93 18.34
N VAL A 213 -4.93 7.21 18.25
CA VAL A 213 -5.15 8.01 17.04
C VAL A 213 -4.32 7.49 15.88
N PHE A 214 -3.05 7.13 16.12
CA PHE A 214 -2.20 6.55 15.10
C PHE A 214 -2.75 5.22 14.58
N GLN A 215 -3.17 4.33 15.49
CA GLN A 215 -3.75 3.05 15.10
C GLN A 215 -5.09 3.21 14.37
N PHE A 216 -5.94 4.13 14.82
CA PHE A 216 -7.18 4.44 14.12
C PHE A 216 -6.91 4.83 12.66
N TRP A 217 -5.93 5.70 12.44
CA TRP A 217 -5.52 6.11 11.09
C TRP A 217 -5.08 4.90 10.25
N ARG A 218 -4.19 4.04 10.80
CA ARG A 218 -3.73 2.83 10.12
C ARG A 218 -4.86 1.86 9.79
N ALA A 219 -5.81 1.68 10.71
CA ALA A 219 -6.99 0.85 10.51
C ALA A 219 -7.91 1.41 9.41
N LEU A 220 -8.13 2.73 9.39
CA LEU A 220 -8.95 3.41 8.39
C LEU A 220 -8.37 3.24 6.96
N ILE A 221 -7.05 3.37 6.82
CA ILE A 221 -6.37 3.28 5.52
C ILE A 221 -5.98 1.85 5.12
N PHE A 222 -6.24 0.85 5.95
CA PHE A 222 -5.86 -0.54 5.72
C PHE A 222 -6.34 -1.07 4.36
N PHE A 223 -7.65 -1.01 4.09
CA PHE A 223 -8.23 -1.49 2.83
C PHE A 223 -7.80 -0.66 1.61
N PRO A 224 -7.75 0.68 1.69
CA PRO A 224 -7.14 1.50 0.64
C PRO A 224 -5.69 1.12 0.30
N ILE A 225 -4.82 0.92 1.30
CA ILE A 225 -3.43 0.50 1.10
C ILE A 225 -3.37 -0.88 0.45
N LEU A 226 -4.14 -1.84 0.96
CA LEU A 226 -4.20 -3.19 0.40
C LEU A 226 -4.63 -3.16 -1.06
N THR A 227 -5.64 -2.35 -1.41
CA THR A 227 -6.13 -2.20 -2.78
C THR A 227 -5.07 -1.58 -3.68
N ALA A 228 -4.39 -0.53 -3.24
CA ALA A 228 -3.30 0.10 -3.98
C ALA A 228 -2.14 -0.89 -4.23
N LEU A 229 -1.78 -1.69 -3.23
CA LEU A 229 -0.75 -2.72 -3.37
C LEU A 229 -1.19 -3.87 -4.30
N ILE A 230 -2.46 -4.29 -4.26
CA ILE A 230 -3.01 -5.26 -5.23
C ILE A 230 -2.85 -4.70 -6.65
N ILE A 231 -3.27 -3.46 -6.90
CA ILE A 231 -3.15 -2.81 -8.22
C ILE A 231 -1.70 -2.82 -8.75
N LEU A 232 -0.73 -2.61 -7.85
CA LEU A 232 0.69 -2.53 -8.19
C LEU A 232 1.35 -3.91 -8.35
N LEU A 233 1.06 -4.84 -7.43
CA LEU A 233 1.81 -6.08 -7.27
C LEU A 233 1.15 -7.29 -7.92
N TRP A 234 -0.14 -7.25 -8.26
CA TRP A 234 -0.86 -8.45 -8.75
C TRP A 234 -0.19 -9.10 -9.95
N LYS A 235 0.23 -8.31 -10.96
CA LYS A 235 0.95 -8.83 -12.14
C LYS A 235 2.44 -9.09 -11.88
N PRO A 236 3.21 -8.17 -11.26
CA PRO A 236 4.62 -8.45 -10.95
C PRO A 236 4.87 -9.72 -10.15
N ILE A 237 3.95 -10.07 -9.23
CA ILE A 237 4.05 -11.31 -8.44
C ILE A 237 4.00 -12.56 -9.32
N ASP A 238 3.25 -12.55 -10.44
CA ASP A 238 3.22 -13.68 -11.39
C ASP A 238 4.60 -13.93 -12.02
N TRP A 239 5.34 -12.86 -12.26
CA TRP A 239 6.67 -12.90 -12.88
C TRP A 239 7.74 -13.39 -11.91
N LEU A 240 7.57 -13.13 -10.61
CA LEU A 240 8.39 -13.70 -9.54
C LEU A 240 8.18 -15.23 -9.35
N GLY A 241 7.37 -15.85 -10.20
CA GLY A 241 7.18 -17.30 -10.24
C GLY A 241 5.89 -17.78 -9.57
N MET A 242 5.01 -16.86 -9.15
CA MET A 242 3.75 -17.23 -8.49
C MET A 242 2.79 -18.01 -9.40
N THR A 243 2.96 -17.91 -10.72
CA THR A 243 2.28 -18.75 -11.71
C THR A 243 2.46 -20.26 -11.48
N ARG A 244 3.57 -20.67 -10.86
CA ARG A 244 3.83 -22.09 -10.51
C ARG A 244 2.96 -22.58 -9.35
N LEU A 245 2.51 -21.66 -8.52
CA LEU A 245 1.73 -21.90 -7.31
C LEU A 245 0.26 -21.52 -7.49
N ASP A 246 -0.12 -21.07 -8.68
CA ASP A 246 -1.47 -20.59 -8.99
C ASP A 246 -2.40 -21.78 -9.35
N PRO A 247 -3.48 -22.00 -8.56
CA PRO A 247 -4.41 -23.10 -8.80
C PRO A 247 -5.09 -23.06 -10.18
N ARG A 248 -5.14 -21.91 -10.85
CA ARG A 248 -5.72 -21.77 -12.20
C ARG A 248 -5.05 -22.66 -13.24
N TYR A 249 -3.75 -22.90 -13.08
CA TYR A 249 -2.92 -23.63 -14.05
C TYR A 249 -2.61 -25.07 -13.60
N ILE A 250 -3.42 -25.63 -12.69
CA ILE A 250 -3.31 -27.03 -12.28
C ILE A 250 -3.62 -27.93 -13.47
N ASN A 251 -2.59 -28.65 -13.91
CA ASN A 251 -2.65 -29.73 -14.89
C ASN A 251 -2.07 -30.99 -14.24
N GLY A 252 -2.95 -31.88 -13.75
CA GLY A 252 -2.58 -33.15 -13.13
C GLY A 252 -2.65 -33.19 -11.59
N VAL A 253 -2.71 -34.41 -11.06
CA VAL A 253 -2.94 -34.70 -9.63
C VAL A 253 -1.78 -34.23 -8.75
N GLY A 254 -0.53 -34.38 -9.20
CA GLY A 254 0.64 -33.95 -8.41
C GLY A 254 0.66 -32.44 -8.14
N LYS A 255 0.35 -31.62 -9.15
CA LYS A 255 0.22 -30.16 -8.99
C LYS A 255 -0.97 -29.79 -8.12
N PHE A 256 -2.07 -30.52 -8.22
CA PHE A 256 -3.24 -30.33 -7.36
C PHE A 256 -2.90 -30.54 -5.89
N LEU A 257 -2.23 -31.66 -5.56
CA LEU A 257 -1.80 -31.97 -4.20
C LEU A 257 -0.82 -30.92 -3.67
N TRP A 258 0.17 -30.52 -4.47
CA TRP A 258 1.13 -29.50 -4.10
C TRP A 258 0.48 -28.14 -3.81
N CYS A 259 -0.41 -27.67 -4.69
CA CYS A 259 -1.15 -26.42 -4.46
C CYS A 259 -2.06 -26.52 -3.24
N SER A 260 -2.65 -27.68 -2.98
CA SER A 260 -3.49 -27.92 -1.80
C SER A 260 -2.69 -27.80 -0.51
N VAL A 261 -1.50 -28.42 -0.44
CA VAL A 261 -0.60 -28.32 0.72
C VAL A 261 -0.22 -26.86 0.99
N ILE A 262 0.19 -26.12 -0.05
CA ILE A 262 0.54 -24.70 0.10
C ILE A 262 -0.65 -23.88 0.61
N SER A 263 -1.85 -24.20 0.11
CA SER A 263 -3.07 -23.47 0.47
C SER A 263 -3.48 -23.68 1.92
N LEU A 264 -3.02 -24.74 2.60
CA LEU A 264 -3.25 -24.93 4.03
C LEU A 264 -2.54 -23.86 4.88
N PHE A 265 -1.42 -23.32 4.40
CA PHE A 265 -0.66 -22.28 5.10
C PHE A 265 -1.14 -20.85 4.78
N MET A 266 -1.87 -20.66 3.68
CA MET A 266 -2.35 -19.35 3.24
C MET A 266 -3.35 -18.66 4.18
N PRO A 267 -4.25 -19.36 4.88
CA PRO A 267 -5.06 -18.76 5.94
C PRO A 267 -4.22 -18.10 7.03
N ILE A 268 -3.06 -18.67 7.40
CA ILE A 268 -2.16 -18.08 8.41
C ILE A 268 -1.59 -16.75 7.90
N PHE A 269 -1.23 -16.69 6.62
CA PHE A 269 -0.70 -15.45 6.03
C PHE A 269 -1.78 -14.36 5.92
N LEU A 270 -3.03 -14.76 5.61
CA LEU A 270 -4.15 -13.84 5.56
C LEU A 270 -4.51 -13.32 6.95
N TRP A 271 -4.85 -14.22 7.88
CA TRP A 271 -5.31 -13.85 9.21
C TRP A 271 -4.18 -13.28 10.06
N GLY A 272 -2.98 -13.88 10.03
CA GLY A 272 -1.82 -13.36 10.73
C GLY A 272 -1.40 -11.97 10.23
N GLY A 273 -1.47 -11.73 8.91
CA GLY A 273 -1.21 -10.40 8.36
C GLY A 273 -2.27 -9.37 8.74
N VAL A 274 -3.55 -9.74 8.70
CA VAL A 274 -4.67 -8.86 9.10
C VAL A 274 -4.57 -8.53 10.59
N LEU A 275 -4.39 -9.54 11.46
CA LEU A 275 -4.27 -9.34 12.89
C LEU A 275 -3.02 -8.53 13.25
N GLY A 276 -1.87 -8.85 12.65
CA GLY A 276 -0.61 -8.14 12.92
C GLY A 276 -0.62 -6.67 12.52
N LEU A 277 -1.46 -6.27 11.55
CA LEU A 277 -1.59 -4.87 11.12
C LEU A 277 -2.74 -4.11 11.81
N LEU A 278 -3.81 -4.81 12.21
CA LEU A 278 -4.99 -4.18 12.81
C LEU A 278 -4.96 -4.17 14.34
N GLN A 279 -4.22 -5.04 15.02
CA GLN A 279 -4.11 -5.01 16.48
C GLN A 279 -3.27 -3.82 16.99
N VAL A 280 -3.50 -3.35 18.21
CA VAL A 280 -2.62 -2.37 18.87
C VAL A 280 -1.49 -3.16 19.51
N THR A 281 -0.46 -3.46 18.72
CA THR A 281 0.75 -4.14 19.20
C THR A 281 1.80 -3.11 19.60
N ASP A 282 2.71 -3.50 20.49
CA ASP A 282 3.82 -2.64 20.91
C ASP A 282 4.59 -2.07 19.74
N SER A 283 4.85 -2.88 18.72
CA SER A 283 5.61 -2.46 17.55
C SER A 283 4.89 -1.34 16.78
N LEU A 284 3.56 -1.33 16.75
CA LEU A 284 2.76 -0.27 16.13
C LEU A 284 2.69 0.99 17.01
N VAL A 285 2.68 0.84 18.32
CA VAL A 285 2.82 1.97 19.26
C VAL A 285 4.21 2.59 19.14
N LEU A 286 5.26 1.76 19.06
CA LEU A 286 6.65 2.20 18.88
C LEU A 286 6.81 3.03 17.59
N MET A 287 6.14 2.65 16.50
CA MET A 287 6.13 3.45 15.26
C MET A 287 5.65 4.88 15.47
N ALA A 288 4.77 5.13 16.44
CA ALA A 288 4.22 6.45 16.72
C ALA A 288 5.17 7.34 17.57
N LEU A 289 6.22 6.76 18.18
CA LEU A 289 7.07 7.47 19.15
C LEU A 289 8.11 8.38 18.50
N SER A 290 8.73 7.93 17.41
CA SER A 290 9.82 8.67 16.76
C SER A 290 10.06 8.20 15.34
N LYS A 291 10.73 9.04 14.55
CA LYS A 291 11.18 8.72 13.19
C LYS A 291 12.07 7.47 13.13
N SER A 292 12.94 7.26 14.12
CA SER A 292 13.81 6.07 14.18
C SER A 292 12.99 4.81 14.36
N MET A 293 12.09 4.82 15.35
CA MET A 293 11.22 3.68 15.64
C MET A 293 10.25 3.39 14.49
N TRP A 294 9.77 4.43 13.79
CA TRP A 294 8.97 4.27 12.58
C TRP A 294 9.75 3.56 11.48
N LEU A 295 11.00 3.92 11.23
CA LEU A 295 11.87 3.27 10.24
C LEU A 295 12.18 1.82 10.63
N GLU A 296 12.55 1.60 11.89
CA GLU A 296 12.89 0.27 12.44
C GLU A 296 11.71 -0.71 12.35
N ASN A 297 10.48 -0.22 12.50
CA ASN A 297 9.27 -1.03 12.43
C ASN A 297 8.56 -0.93 11.07
N PHE A 298 9.11 -0.21 10.09
CA PHE A 298 8.51 -0.07 8.75
C PHE A 298 8.35 -1.42 8.03
N TYR A 299 9.18 -2.41 8.37
CA TYR A 299 9.11 -3.76 7.83
C TYR A 299 7.78 -4.47 8.13
N LEU A 300 7.03 -4.05 9.16
CA LEU A 300 5.71 -4.61 9.47
C LEU A 300 4.74 -4.47 8.30
N ASN A 301 4.92 -3.44 7.46
CA ASN A 301 4.13 -3.27 6.24
C ASN A 301 4.33 -4.41 5.22
N ALA A 302 5.36 -5.26 5.36
CA ALA A 302 5.53 -6.48 4.58
C ALA A 302 4.38 -7.49 4.79
N MET A 303 3.64 -7.39 5.90
CA MET A 303 2.44 -8.19 6.14
C MET A 303 1.37 -8.00 5.05
N PHE A 304 1.28 -6.80 4.43
CA PHE A 304 0.39 -6.59 3.28
C PHE A 304 0.75 -7.50 2.10
N ILE A 305 2.04 -7.79 1.89
CA ILE A 305 2.50 -8.67 0.80
C ILE A 305 2.03 -10.12 1.05
N LEU A 306 2.10 -10.58 2.31
CA LEU A 306 1.62 -11.91 2.71
C LEU A 306 0.11 -12.05 2.47
N ILE A 307 -0.66 -11.01 2.83
CA ILE A 307 -2.11 -10.94 2.54
C ILE A 307 -2.36 -11.08 1.03
N ILE A 308 -1.61 -10.35 0.20
CA ILE A 308 -1.77 -10.38 -1.26
C ILE A 308 -1.47 -11.77 -1.84
N PHE A 309 -0.42 -12.44 -1.37
CA PHE A 309 -0.12 -13.82 -1.79
C PHE A 309 -1.26 -14.77 -1.47
N SER A 310 -1.80 -14.67 -0.25
CA SER A 310 -2.92 -15.49 0.18
C SER A 310 -4.18 -15.25 -0.66
N LEU A 311 -4.54 -13.98 -0.87
CA LEU A 311 -5.67 -13.60 -1.73
C LEU A 311 -5.53 -14.14 -3.15
N LYS A 312 -4.32 -14.07 -3.72
CA LYS A 312 -4.06 -14.54 -5.08
C LYS A 312 -4.28 -16.05 -5.23
N ILE A 313 -3.85 -16.84 -4.25
CA ILE A 313 -4.09 -18.30 -4.25
C ILE A 313 -5.58 -18.60 -4.10
N PHE A 314 -6.30 -17.93 -3.20
CA PHE A 314 -7.74 -18.12 -3.04
C PHE A 314 -8.53 -17.75 -4.29
N VAL A 315 -8.22 -16.62 -4.92
CA VAL A 315 -8.80 -16.25 -6.22
C VAL A 315 -8.49 -17.30 -7.29
N GLY A 316 -7.28 -17.87 -7.26
CA GLY A 316 -6.92 -18.95 -8.17
C GLY A 316 -7.78 -20.21 -7.98
N TRP A 317 -8.05 -20.59 -6.72
CA TRP A 317 -8.97 -21.69 -6.40
C TRP A 317 -10.40 -21.42 -6.86
N LEU A 318 -10.92 -20.21 -6.64
CA LEU A 318 -12.25 -19.83 -7.11
C LEU A 318 -12.38 -20.05 -8.63
N HIS A 319 -11.40 -19.61 -9.41
CA HIS A 319 -11.38 -19.83 -10.85
C HIS A 319 -11.22 -21.30 -11.25
N PHE A 320 -10.39 -22.07 -10.53
CA PHE A 320 -10.23 -23.50 -10.77
C PHE A 320 -11.56 -24.25 -10.59
N TRP A 321 -12.27 -23.99 -9.49
CA TRP A 321 -13.57 -24.60 -9.20
C TRP A 321 -14.63 -24.15 -10.21
N GLN A 322 -14.71 -22.87 -10.53
CA GLN A 322 -15.63 -22.35 -11.56
C GLN A 322 -15.47 -23.10 -12.89
N ARG A 323 -14.22 -23.33 -13.34
CA ARG A 323 -13.92 -24.08 -14.56
C ARG A 323 -14.41 -25.52 -14.49
N ILE A 324 -14.20 -26.21 -13.36
CA ILE A 324 -14.65 -27.60 -13.19
C ILE A 324 -16.17 -27.70 -13.19
N PHE A 325 -16.86 -26.80 -12.49
CA PHE A 325 -18.32 -26.83 -12.40
C PHE A 325 -18.99 -26.47 -13.73
N HIS A 326 -18.46 -25.50 -14.48
CA HIS A 326 -18.98 -25.15 -15.81
C HIS A 326 -18.68 -26.21 -16.88
N HIS A 327 -17.63 -27.02 -16.73
CA HIS A 327 -17.33 -28.09 -17.68
C HIS A 327 -18.20 -29.35 -17.47
N LYS A 328 -18.89 -29.47 -16.32
CA LYS A 328 -19.82 -30.56 -16.02
C LYS A 328 -21.28 -30.25 -16.39
N SER A 329 -21.59 -29.02 -16.79
CA SER A 329 -22.95 -28.58 -17.18
C SER A 329 -23.20 -28.63 -18.70
N HIS A 330 -22.27 -29.17 -19.47
CA HIS A 330 -22.38 -29.56 -20.88
C HIS A 330 -21.98 -31.03 -20.99
#